data_AF-A0A8T5HZC0-F1
#
_entry.id   AF-A0A8T5HZC0-F1
#
_cell.length_a   1.000
_cell.length_b   1.000
_cell.length_c   1.000
_cell.angle_alpha   90.00
_cell.angle_beta   90.00
_cell.angle_gamma   90.00
#
_symmetry.space_group_name_H-M   'P 1'
#
loop_
_entity.id
_entity.type
_entity.pdbx_description
1 polymer ?
#
loop_
_entity_poly.entity_id
_entity_poly.type
_entity_poly.pdbx_seq_one_letter_code
_entity_poly.pdbx_strand_id
1 'polypeptide(L)' 'MVHLLTKVGEYGIIIDKENKQFLMVQWGEYYKHKWHFPGGRIDEKEKEKEGLIRELK' A
#
# COMPACT_ATOMS: atom_id res chain seq x y z
N MET A 1 26.10 -1.58 9.27
CA MET A 1 25.10 -1.37 8.21
C MET A 1 24.16 -0.29 8.70
N VAL A 2 24.26 0.93 8.17
CA VAL A 2 23.45 2.06 8.62
C VAL A 2 22.02 1.82 8.15
N HIS A 3 21.15 1.40 9.08
CA HIS A 3 19.71 1.58 8.91
C HIS A 3 19.45 3.07 8.95
N LEU A 4 18.88 3.60 7.86
CA LEU A 4 17.80 4.60 7.80
C LEU A 4 17.66 5.07 6.33
N LEU A 5 17.24 4.17 5.43
CA LEU A 5 16.53 4.60 4.23
C LEU A 5 15.07 4.72 4.67
N THR A 6 14.54 5.94 4.75
CA THR A 6 13.11 6.18 4.95
C THR A 6 12.36 5.39 3.89
N LYS A 7 11.68 4.32 4.29
CA LYS A 7 10.86 3.52 3.37
C LYS A 7 9.57 4.31 3.18
N VAL A 8 9.48 5.07 2.09
CA VAL A 8 8.24 5.71 1.68
C VAL A 8 7.35 4.64 1.03
N GLY A 9 6.11 4.57 1.48
CA GLY A 9 5.10 3.68 0.94
C GLY A 9 3.79 4.43 0.78
N GLU A 10 3.00 4.00 -0.19
CA GLU A 10 1.74 4.64 -0.53
C GLU A 10 0.61 3.66 -0.34
N TYR A 11 -0.49 4.20 0.18
CA TYR A 11 -1.65 3.43 0.51
C TYR A 11 -2.90 4.15 0.02
N GLY A 12 -3.75 3.41 -0.67
CA GLY A 12 -5.04 3.89 -1.14
C GLY A 12 -6.13 3.61 -0.12
N ILE A 13 -6.93 4.63 0.21
CA ILE A 13 -8.19 4.46 0.92
C ILE A 13 -9.29 4.37 -0.13
N ILE A 14 -9.70 3.14 -0.45
CA ILE A 14 -10.79 2.88 -1.38
C ILE A 14 -12.08 2.68 -0.59
N ILE A 15 -13.08 3.50 -0.90
CA ILE A 15 -14.36 3.55 -0.18
C ILE A 15 -15.49 3.14 -1.12
N ASP A 16 -16.27 2.15 -0.71
CA ASP A 16 -17.59 1.91 -1.25
C ASP A 16 -18.56 2.93 -0.62
N LYS A 17 -19.03 3.87 -1.45
CA LYS A 17 -19.90 4.98 -0.99
C LYS A 17 -21.31 4.51 -0.65
N GLU A 18 -21.78 3.42 -1.25
CA GLU A 18 -23.13 2.91 -1.03
C GLU A 18 -23.20 2.18 0.31
N ASN A 19 -22.21 1.32 0.57
CA ASN A 19 -22.18 0.48 1.76
C ASN A 19 -21.36 1.06 2.92
N LYS A 20 -20.70 2.21 2.72
CA LYS A 20 -19.79 2.86 3.70
C LYS A 20 -18.68 1.93 4.19
N GLN A 21 -18.17 1.08 3.31
CA GLN A 21 -17.09 0.16 3.59
C GLN A 21 -15.78 0.66 2.98
N PHE A 22 -14.65 0.20 3.51
CA PHE A 22 -13.34 0.46 2.92
C PHE A 22 -12.60 -0.84 2.65
N LEU A 23 -11.80 -0.85 1.58
CA LEU A 23 -11.05 -2.03 1.17
C LEU A 23 -9.81 -2.22 2.04
N MET A 24 -9.69 -3.41 2.62
CA MET A 24 -8.44 -3.91 3.21
C MET A 24 -8.03 -5.18 2.50
N VAL A 25 -6.72 -5.40 2.42
CA VAL A 25 -6.10 -6.60 1.87
C VAL A 25 -5.31 -7.30 2.97
N GLN A 26 -5.30 -8.62 2.93
CA GLN A 26 -4.55 -9.44 3.86
C GLN A 26 -3.24 -9.87 3.20
N TRP A 27 -2.11 -9.60 3.86
CA TRP A 27 -0.85 -10.13 3.38
C TRP A 27 -0.80 -11.65 3.46
N GLY A 28 -0.03 -12.26 2.57
CA GLY A 28 0.25 -13.69 2.62
C GLY A 28 1.04 -14.11 3.87
N GLU A 29 1.31 -15.40 3.98
CA GLU A 29 1.94 -16.05 5.14
C GLU A 29 3.23 -15.36 5.61
N TYR A 30 4.04 -14.85 4.68
CA TYR A 30 5.30 -14.14 4.97
C TYR A 30 5.13 -12.97 5.96
N TYR A 31 3.99 -12.28 5.93
CA TYR A 31 3.71 -11.17 6.84
C TYR A 31 2.65 -11.51 7.91
N LYS A 32 2.47 -12.80 8.23
CA LYS A 32 1.58 -13.28 9.30
C LYS A 32 0.12 -12.84 9.14
N HIS A 33 -0.38 -12.81 7.91
CA HIS A 33 -1.81 -12.53 7.66
C HIS A 33 -2.31 -11.19 8.23
N LYS A 34 -1.41 -10.19 8.34
CA LYS A 34 -1.79 -8.85 8.77
C LYS A 34 -2.64 -8.17 7.70
N TRP A 35 -3.61 -7.39 8.17
CA TRP A 35 -4.43 -6.53 7.32
C TRP A 35 -3.75 -5.20 7.07
N HIS A 36 -3.84 -4.71 5.84
CA HIS A 36 -3.33 -3.40 5.45
C HIS A 36 -4.23 -2.78 4.37
N PHE A 37 -4.05 -1.48 4.12
CA PHE A 37 -4.65 -0.83 2.97
C PHE A 37 -3.95 -1.24 1.68
N PRO A 38 -4.66 -1.33 0.54
CA PRO A 38 -4.03 -1.55 -0.76
C PRO A 38 -2.93 -0.53 -1.03
N GLY A 39 -1.79 -1.00 -1.52
CA GLY A 39 -0.60 -0.16 -1.67
C GLY A 39 0.68 -0.87 -1.29
N GLY A 40 1.79 -0.17 -1.40
CA GLY A 40 3.10 -0.76 -1.36
C GLY A 40 4.22 0.26 -1.30
N ARG A 41 5.43 -0.23 -1.53
CA ARG A 41 6.64 0.59 -1.49
C ARG A 41 6.77 1.38 -2.81
N ILE A 42 7.19 2.64 -2.71
CA ILE A 42 7.59 3.43 -3.88
C ILE A 42 9.03 3.08 -4.24
N ASP A 43 9.31 2.92 -5.53
CA ASP A 43 10.68 2.79 -6.03
C ASP A 43 11.42 4.14 -6.01
N GLU A 44 12.76 4.11 -5.91
CA GLU A 44 13.59 5.31 -5.69
C GLU A 44 13.43 6.43 -6.74
N LYS A 45 12.85 6.13 -7.90
CA LYS A 45 12.64 7.06 -9.02
C LYS A 45 11.18 7.18 -9.45
N GLU A 46 10.27 6.51 -8.76
CA GLU A 46 8.85 6.51 -9.09
C GLU A 46 8.18 7.74 -8.46
N LYS A 47 7.33 8.43 -9.23
CA LYS A 47 6.50 9.50 -8.66
C LYS A 47 5.40 8.86 -7.85
N GLU A 48 5.14 9.44 -6.68
CA GLU A 48 4.08 9.06 -5.75
C GLU A 48 2.80 8.56 -6.45
N LYS A 49 2.07 9.45 -7.12
CA LYS A 49 0.80 9.06 -7.78
C LYS A 49 0.91 7.90 -8.78
N GLU A 50 2.05 7.72 -9.44
CA GLU A 50 2.27 6.65 -10.42
C GLU A 50 2.47 5.29 -9.73
N GLY A 51 3.19 5.27 -8.61
CA GLY A 51 3.39 4.08 -7.78
C GLY A 51 2.11 3.56 -7.19
N LEU A 52 1.29 4.45 -6.61
CA LEU A 52 -0.02 4.08 -6.10
C LEU A 52 -0.93 3.48 -7.19
N ILE A 53 -0.97 4.05 -8.40
CA ILE A 53 -1.80 3.51 -9.49
C ILE A 53 -1.34 2.10 -9.91
N ARG A 54 -0.02 1.84 -9.92
CA ARG A 54 0.53 0.51 -10.22
C ARG A 54 0.10 -0.54 -9.20
N GLU A 55 0.14 -0.20 -7.92
CA GLU A 55 -0.24 -1.11 -6.82
C GLU A 55 -1.75 -1.38 -6.73
N LEU A 56 -2.59 -0.52 -7.33
CA LEU A 56 -4.05 -0.65 -7.32
C LEU A 56 -4.63 -1.37 -8.55
N LYS A 57 -3.83 -1.68 -9.57
CA LYS A 57 -4.26 -2.44 -10.76
C LYS A 57 -4.37 -3.93 -10.45
#